data_AF-A0A926Q5U2-F1
#
_entry.id   AF-A0A926Q5U2-F1
#
_cell.length_a   1.000
_cell.length_b   1.000
_cell.length_c   1.000
_cell.angle_alpha   90.00
_cell.angle_beta   90.00
_cell.angle_gamma   90.00
#
_symmetry.space_group_name_H-M   'P 1'
#
loop_
_entity.id
_entity.type
_entity.pdbx_description
1 polymer ?
#
loop_
_entity_poly.entity_id
_entity_poly.type
_entity_poly.pdbx_seq_one_letter_code
_entity_poly.pdbx_strand_id
1 'polypeptide(L)'
;MNIHEKYLKRCIQLAKNGLGTTYPNPLVGSIVVHNDTIIGEGWHRKAGEPHAEVHAIRSVTHTSLLAESTIYVSLEPCSHHGKTPPCS
;
A
#
# COMPACT_ATOMS: atom_id res chain seq x y z
N MET A 1 -16.21 -7.72 13.22
CA MET A 1 -15.31 -7.19 12.18
C MET A 1 -14.27 -8.26 11.89
N ASN A 2 -14.22 -8.75 10.66
CA ASN A 2 -13.23 -9.76 10.25
C ASN A 2 -11.82 -9.14 10.24
N ILE A 3 -10.78 -9.96 10.38
CA ILE A 3 -9.38 -9.55 10.33
C ILE A 3 -9.05 -8.81 9.02
N HIS A 4 -9.60 -9.24 7.88
CA HIS A 4 -9.41 -8.54 6.60
C HIS A 4 -10.01 -7.13 6.60
N GLU A 5 -11.16 -6.92 7.23
CA GLU A 5 -11.77 -5.59 7.37
C GLU A 5 -10.91 -4.69 8.26
N LYS A 6 -10.27 -5.24 9.30
CA LYS A 6 -9.31 -4.51 10.14
C LYS A 6 -8.10 -4.04 9.31
N TYR A 7 -7.57 -4.91 8.47
CA TYR A 7 -6.44 -4.59 7.59
C TYR A 7 -6.81 -3.53 6.54
N LEU A 8 -7.96 -3.66 5.87
CA LEU A 8 -8.43 -2.64 4.91
C LEU A 8 -8.72 -1.29 5.59
N LYS A 9 -9.26 -1.30 6.82
CA LYS A 9 -9.41 -0.07 7.61
C LYS A 9 -8.06 0.59 7.90
N ARG A 10 -7.00 -0.19 8.14
CA ARG A 10 -5.65 0.34 8.29
C ARG A 10 -5.13 0.95 6.99
N CYS A 11 -5.36 0.31 5.84
CA CYS A 11 -5.02 0.90 4.53
C CYS A 11 -5.70 2.27 4.33
N ILE A 12 -7.00 2.38 4.65
CA ILE A 12 -7.73 3.65 4.56
C ILE A 12 -7.16 4.70 5.53
N GLN A 13 -6.74 4.32 6.74
CA GLN A 13 -6.08 5.24 7.67
C GLN A 13 -4.76 5.77 7.09
N LEU A 14 -3.93 4.90 6.51
CA LEU A 14 -2.67 5.30 5.87
C LEU A 14 -2.91 6.21 4.66
N ALA A 15 -3.93 5.92 3.85
CA ALA A 15 -4.27 6.72 2.66
C ALA A 15 -4.53 8.20 3.00
N LYS A 16 -5.09 8.49 4.19
CA LYS A 16 -5.35 9.87 4.64
C LYS A 16 -4.07 10.71 4.80
N ASN A 17 -2.91 10.08 4.96
CA ASN A 17 -1.63 10.80 5.03
C ASN A 17 -1.22 11.46 3.70
N GLY A 18 -1.85 11.09 2.57
CA GLY A 18 -1.65 11.74 1.27
C GLY A 18 -2.64 12.88 0.98
N LEU A 19 -3.52 13.22 1.92
CA LEU A 19 -4.57 14.21 1.69
C LEU A 19 -3.95 15.58 1.37
N GLY A 20 -4.33 16.13 0.21
CA GLY A 20 -3.83 17.43 -0.27
C GLY A 20 -2.53 17.38 -1.07
N THR A 21 -1.88 16.22 -1.20
CA THR A 21 -0.60 16.09 -1.91
C THR A 21 -0.63 15.15 -3.11
N THR A 22 -1.64 14.27 -3.22
CA THR A 22 -1.70 13.27 -4.29
C THR A 22 -2.42 13.71 -5.56
N TYR A 23 -3.22 14.79 -5.55
CA TYR A 23 -3.98 15.21 -6.74
C TYR A 23 -3.05 15.38 -7.97
N PRO A 24 -3.42 14.86 -9.16
CA PRO A 24 -4.70 14.24 -9.54
C PRO A 24 -4.87 12.76 -9.19
N ASN A 25 -3.88 12.12 -8.57
CA ASN A 25 -3.92 10.72 -8.20
C ASN A 25 -4.78 10.47 -6.93
N PRO A 26 -5.39 9.28 -6.80
CA PRO A 26 -6.19 8.92 -5.64
C PRO A 26 -5.36 8.78 -4.36
N LEU A 27 -6.04 8.85 -3.22
CA LEU A 27 -5.47 8.45 -1.93
C LEU A 27 -5.45 6.94 -1.85
N VAL A 28 -4.25 6.36 -1.69
CA VAL A 28 -4.07 4.91 -1.58
C VAL A 28 -3.19 4.62 -0.38
N GLY A 29 -3.58 3.64 0.42
CA GLY A 29 -2.77 3.07 1.49
C GLY A 29 -2.64 1.55 1.29
N SER A 30 -1.54 1.01 1.77
CA SER A 30 -1.20 -0.40 1.63
C SER A 30 -0.47 -0.90 2.87
N ILE A 31 -0.71 -2.17 3.22
CA ILE A 31 0.06 -2.87 4.26
C ILE A 31 0.49 -4.26 3.77
N VAL A 32 1.59 -4.76 4.30
CA VAL A 32 2.04 -6.15 4.14
C VAL A 32 1.86 -6.88 5.46
N VAL A 33 1.18 -8.02 5.42
CA VAL A 33 0.87 -8.85 6.59
C VAL A 33 1.50 -10.23 6.44
N HIS A 34 2.18 -10.68 7.47
CA HIS A 34 2.74 -12.03 7.58
C HIS A 34 2.36 -12.61 8.95
N ASN A 35 1.73 -13.78 8.98
CA ASN A 35 1.26 -14.44 10.21
C ASN A 35 0.52 -13.47 11.16
N ASP A 36 -0.52 -12.81 10.63
CA ASP A 36 -1.33 -11.80 11.33
C ASP A 36 -0.58 -10.58 11.90
N THR A 37 0.67 -10.40 11.49
CA THR A 37 1.51 -9.27 11.89
C THR A 37 1.73 -8.34 10.71
N ILE A 38 1.46 -7.04 10.90
CA ILE A 38 1.80 -6.02 9.91
C ILE A 38 3.32 -5.84 9.93
N ILE A 39 3.98 -6.17 8.82
CA ILE A 39 5.43 -6.08 8.67
C ILE A 39 5.86 -4.93 7.74
N GLY A 40 4.91 -4.27 7.08
CA GLY A 40 5.16 -3.11 6.25
C GLY A 40 3.92 -2.25 6.04
N GLU A 41 4.13 -0.94 5.87
CA GLU A 41 3.08 0.06 5.70
C GLU A 41 3.50 1.12 4.67
N GLY A 42 2.55 1.56 3.85
CA GLY A 42 2.79 2.55 2.82
C GLY A 42 1.54 3.32 2.45
N TRP A 43 1.75 4.52 1.92
CA TRP A 43 0.70 5.33 1.28
C TRP A 43 1.30 6.09 0.11
N HIS A 44 0.46 6.44 -0.86
CA HIS A 44 0.88 7.30 -1.97
C HIS A 44 1.07 8.73 -1.45
N ARG A 45 2.29 9.25 -1.56
CA ARG A 45 2.67 10.54 -0.95
C ARG A 45 2.37 11.73 -1.85
N LYS A 46 2.62 11.59 -3.15
CA LYS A 46 2.49 12.69 -4.13
C LYS A 46 2.34 12.16 -5.55
N ALA A 47 1.61 12.88 -6.39
CA ALA A 47 1.48 12.53 -7.81
C ALA A 47 2.84 12.36 -8.50
N GLY A 48 3.03 11.24 -9.19
CA GLY A 48 4.28 10.90 -9.89
C GLY A 48 5.36 10.26 -9.02
N GLU A 49 5.15 10.14 -7.71
CA GLU A 49 5.99 9.34 -6.82
C GLU A 49 5.50 7.89 -6.75
N PRO A 50 6.27 6.96 -6.15
CA PRO A 50 5.84 5.57 -6.00
C PRO A 50 4.45 5.43 -5.36
N HIS A 51 3.74 4.38 -5.76
CA HIS A 51 2.43 4.05 -5.20
C HIS A 51 2.54 3.42 -3.80
N ALA A 52 1.41 3.26 -3.13
CA ALA A 52 1.34 2.81 -1.75
C ALA A 52 1.96 1.42 -1.54
N GLU A 53 1.75 0.52 -2.52
CA GLU A 53 2.25 -0.84 -2.57
C GLU A 53 3.78 -0.86 -2.52
N VAL A 54 4.42 -0.01 -3.34
CA VAL A 54 5.88 0.13 -3.38
C VAL A 54 6.41 0.63 -2.04
N HIS A 55 5.75 1.61 -1.43
CA HIS A 55 6.13 2.09 -0.10
C HIS A 55 5.97 1.02 0.98
N ALA A 56 4.89 0.24 0.95
CA ALA A 56 4.64 -0.84 1.90
C ALA A 56 5.69 -1.94 1.80
N ILE A 57 6.02 -2.39 0.58
CA ILE A 57 7.06 -3.40 0.35
C ILE A 57 8.43 -2.89 0.79
N ARG A 58 8.79 -1.64 0.45
CA ARG A 58 10.08 -1.04 0.84
C ARG A 58 10.24 -0.85 2.34
N SER A 59 9.15 -0.78 3.09
CA SER A 59 9.18 -0.65 4.55
C SER A 59 9.42 -1.98 5.28
N VAL A 60 9.31 -3.11 4.60
CA VAL A 60 9.54 -4.44 5.19
C VAL A 60 11.03 -4.64 5.46
N THR A 61 11.37 -4.88 6.73
CA THR A 61 12.77 -5.08 7.14
C THR A 61 13.32 -6.45 6.71
N HIS A 62 12.52 -7.52 6.87
CA HIS A 62 12.90 -8.87 6.48
C HIS A 62 12.24 -9.26 5.16
N THR A 63 12.87 -8.85 4.05
CA THR A 63 12.32 -9.03 2.70
C THR A 63 12.11 -10.49 2.31
N SER A 64 12.79 -11.44 2.95
CA SER A 64 12.56 -12.87 2.77
C SER A 64 11.13 -13.32 3.11
N LEU A 65 10.43 -12.57 3.98
CA LEU A 65 9.04 -12.88 4.37
C LEU A 65 8.01 -12.46 3.32
N LEU A 66 8.39 -11.63 2.34
CA LEU A 66 7.44 -11.08 1.35
C LEU A 66 6.73 -12.17 0.54
N ALA A 67 7.45 -13.25 0.21
CA ALA A 67 6.90 -14.37 -0.58
C ALA A 67 5.78 -15.13 0.15
N GLU A 68 5.75 -15.08 1.48
CA GLU A 68 4.75 -15.74 2.33
C GLU A 68 3.72 -14.74 2.90
N SER A 69 3.78 -13.48 2.46
CA SER A 69 2.95 -12.40 2.97
C SER A 69 1.72 -12.13 2.11
N THR A 70 0.70 -11.54 2.72
CA THR A 70 -0.46 -10.96 2.02
C THR A 70 -0.34 -9.44 2.01
N ILE A 71 -0.49 -8.82 0.84
CA ILE A 71 -0.62 -7.37 0.72
C ILE A 71 -2.10 -6.97 0.70
N TYR A 72 -2.45 -5.94 1.46
CA TYR A 72 -3.79 -5.35 1.46
C TYR A 72 -3.67 -3.93 0.93
N VAL A 73 -4.52 -3.57 -0.03
CA VAL A 73 -4.50 -2.26 -0.70
C VAL A 73 -5.91 -1.67 -0.67
N SER A 74 -6.03 -0.35 -0.45
CA SER A 74 -7.34 0.32 -0.38
C SER A 74 -8.00 0.56 -1.73
N LEU A 75 -7.28 0.32 -2.83
CA LEU A 75 -7.73 0.46 -4.22
C LEU A 75 -7.08 -0.66 -5.03
N GLU A 76 -7.71 -1.05 -6.14
CA GLU A 76 -7.13 -2.03 -7.08
C GLU A 76 -5.74 -1.57 -7.57
N PRO A 77 -4.71 -2.44 -7.53
CA PRO A 77 -3.38 -2.11 -8.03
C PRO A 77 -3.39 -1.78 -9.53
N CYS A 78 -2.60 -0.79 -9.95
CA CYS A 78 -2.57 -0.38 -11.36
C CYS A 78 -1.89 -1.43 -12.26
N SER A 79 -2.44 -1.61 -13.46
CA SER A 79 -1.97 -2.58 -14.49
C SER A 79 -1.49 -1.91 -15.79
N HIS A 80 -1.42 -0.58 -15.83
CA HIS A 80 -0.97 0.18 -16.99
C HIS A 80 0.37 0.86 -16.74
N HIS A 81 1.15 1.06 -17.81
CA HIS A 81 2.44 1.74 -17.74
C HIS A 81 2.23 3.26 -17.87
N GLY A 82 2.46 4.00 -16.78
CA GLY A 82 2.33 5.45 -16.71
C GLY A 82 3.65 6.14 -16.40
N LYS A 83 3.60 7.16 -15.54
CA LYS A 83 4.80 7.85 -15.02
C LYS A 83 5.67 6.93 -14.14
N THR A 84 5.06 5.90 -13.57
CA THR A 84 5.71 4.82 -12.83
C THR A 84 5.35 3.48 -13.48
N PRO A 85 6.18 2.43 -13.31
CA PRO A 85 5.79 1.06 -13.68
C PRO A 85 4.47 0.64 -13.00
N PRO A 86 3.74 -0.33 -13.57
CA PRO A 86 2.53 -0.85 -12.96
C PRO A 86 2.85 -1.56 -11.63
N CYS A 87 1.87 -1.64 -10.74
CA CYS A 87 2.00 -2.38 -9.49
C CYS A 87 1.74 -3.88 -9.66
N SER A 88 0.97 -4.25 -10.70
CA SER A 88 0.71 -5.62 -11.15
C SER A 88 1.42 -5.91 -12.46
#